data_AF-A0A9E6BR93-F1
#
_entry.id   AF-A0A9E6BR93-F1
#
_cell.length_a   1.000
_cell.length_b   1.000
_cell.length_c   1.000
_cell.angle_alpha   90.00
_cell.angle_beta   90.00
_cell.angle_gamma   90.00
#
_symmetry.space_group_name_H-M   'P 1'
#
loop_
_entity.id
_entity.type
_entity.pdbx_description
1 polymer ?
#
loop_
_entity_poly.entity_id
_entity_poly.type
_entity_poly.pdbx_seq_one_letter_code
_entity_poly.pdbx_strand_id
1 'polypeptide(L)'
;MAQFDLDDTIAALASAPGPAGRGIVRVSGGDVPSVLDATLEKSTPCDWSKTRRPERIPSVFSLPGGSVQLPVAVYLWPTSRSYTGQPMAELHTIGAPPLLEALLDRLFQAGARPARPGEFTLRAFLAGRIDLVQAEAVLGVVEAHDDRELKTALEQLAGGVSSRIVAIQQTLLELLADLEAGLDFVEEDIEFIDRPTLAARVSACRQQLQQLLDQATARMQSTGRWRVVLAGLPNAGKSTLFNALVGRAAALVSQVQGTTRDYLVETVEWEGLTIDLVDTAGWERIAAGLMQAAQDLRDQQVRHADLIIWCSALDFDVDACRQDEAHFHRAAQGTIPVLRVWTKADLAEEPTTTPQEPRTETLRVSATRGDGLDRLRRAIGEQLAGSPTGERHMLGTTAARCRDTLSGAIAAMDRAKQAAEAGWGEELVAIELRDALDQLGQVLGTVYTDDILDRIFSKFCIGK
;
A
#
# COMPACT_ATOMS: atom_id res chain seq x y z
N MET A 1 23.34 12.89 11.64
CA MET A 1 22.89 13.69 10.50
C MET A 1 23.77 13.34 9.31
N ALA A 2 23.35 12.36 8.50
CA ALA A 2 24.06 12.05 7.28
C ALA A 2 23.44 12.89 6.17
N GLN A 3 23.98 14.09 5.96
CA GLN A 3 23.63 14.94 4.82
C GLN A 3 23.75 14.08 3.55
N PHE A 4 22.68 14.00 2.76
CA PHE A 4 22.69 13.27 1.50
C PHE A 4 23.66 13.97 0.56
N ASP A 5 24.81 13.36 0.29
CA ASP A 5 25.71 13.81 -0.75
C ASP A 5 25.09 13.41 -2.10
N LEU A 6 24.68 14.41 -2.88
CA LEU A 6 24.07 14.22 -4.20
C LEU A 6 25.10 14.28 -5.31
N ASP A 7 26.32 14.73 -5.02
CA ASP A 7 27.38 14.88 -6.02
C ASP A 7 28.15 13.57 -6.22
N ASP A 8 28.08 12.64 -5.25
CA ASP A 8 28.67 11.32 -5.36
C ASP A 8 27.97 10.42 -6.40
N THR A 9 28.70 9.41 -6.87
CA THR A 9 28.19 8.38 -7.77
C THR A 9 27.85 7.13 -6.98
N ILE A 10 26.61 6.64 -7.13
CA ILE A 10 26.13 5.44 -6.43
C ILE A 10 25.94 4.27 -7.38
N ALA A 11 26.15 3.06 -6.86
CA ALA A 11 25.88 1.81 -7.57
C ALA A 11 25.12 0.80 -6.70
N ALA A 12 24.27 -0.01 -7.32
CA ALA A 12 23.56 -1.11 -6.67
C ALA A 12 23.04 -2.15 -7.68
N LEU A 13 22.72 -3.34 -7.18
CA LEU A 13 21.94 -4.33 -7.93
C LEU A 13 20.49 -3.83 -8.09
N ALA A 14 19.99 -3.75 -9.32
CA ALA A 14 18.63 -3.31 -9.64
C ALA A 14 17.69 -4.48 -9.99
N SER A 15 18.23 -5.67 -10.25
CA SER A 15 17.44 -6.90 -10.43
C SER A 15 17.19 -7.61 -9.09
N ALA A 16 16.14 -8.42 -9.03
CA ALA A 16 15.85 -9.27 -7.88
C ALA A 16 17.04 -10.18 -7.50
N PRO A 17 17.24 -10.46 -6.20
CA PRO A 17 18.32 -11.34 -5.76
C PRO A 17 18.10 -12.78 -6.23
N GLY A 18 19.20 -13.51 -6.43
CA GLY A 18 19.19 -14.92 -6.82
C GLY A 18 19.67 -15.16 -8.26
N PRO A 19 19.81 -16.44 -8.66
CA PRO A 19 20.28 -16.81 -9.98
C PRO A 19 19.23 -16.50 -11.05
N ALA A 20 19.64 -15.80 -12.12
CA ALA A 20 18.78 -15.44 -13.24
C ALA A 20 19.55 -15.42 -14.57
N GLY A 21 18.82 -15.56 -15.68
CA GLY A 21 19.41 -15.41 -17.03
C GLY A 21 19.97 -14.01 -17.29
N ARG A 22 19.55 -13.01 -16.52
CA ARG A 22 20.05 -11.63 -16.58
C ARG A 22 20.08 -11.00 -15.19
N GLY A 23 21.14 -10.27 -14.89
CA GLY A 23 21.27 -9.38 -13.75
C GLY A 23 21.54 -7.96 -14.21
N ILE A 24 21.07 -6.98 -13.44
CA ILE A 24 21.18 -5.56 -13.75
C ILE A 24 21.86 -4.86 -12.59
N VAL A 25 22.99 -4.21 -12.86
CA VAL A 25 23.63 -3.29 -11.92
C VAL A 25 23.40 -1.87 -12.42
N ARG A 26 22.88 -1.00 -11.55
CA ARG A 26 22.57 0.39 -11.85
C ARG A 26 23.59 1.31 -11.21
N VAL A 27 24.00 2.34 -11.94
CA VAL A 27 24.95 3.38 -11.48
C VAL A 27 24.36 4.76 -11.80
N SER A 28 24.42 5.72 -10.87
CA SER A 28 23.92 7.08 -11.06
C SER A 28 24.82 8.10 -10.39
N GLY A 29 25.13 9.21 -11.07
CA GLY A 29 25.95 10.30 -10.54
C GLY A 29 26.73 11.04 -11.63
N GLY A 30 27.43 12.12 -11.26
CA GLY A 30 28.23 12.91 -12.20
C GLY A 30 29.38 12.14 -12.84
N ASP A 31 29.99 11.21 -12.08
CA ASP A 31 31.19 10.48 -12.48
C ASP A 31 30.89 9.14 -13.18
N VAL A 32 29.64 8.87 -13.56
CA VAL A 32 29.26 7.66 -14.31
C VAL A 32 30.20 7.40 -15.50
N PRO A 33 30.55 8.38 -16.37
CA PRO A 33 31.50 8.14 -17.45
C PRO A 33 32.86 7.60 -16.99
N SER A 34 33.43 8.20 -15.93
CA SER A 34 34.73 7.83 -15.36
C SER A 34 34.68 6.45 -14.70
N VAL A 35 33.62 6.16 -13.95
CA VAL A 35 33.39 4.86 -13.29
C VAL A 35 33.27 3.75 -14.33
N LEU A 36 32.55 3.98 -15.43
CA LEU A 36 32.43 3.01 -16.53
C LEU A 36 33.78 2.78 -17.23
N ASP A 37 34.55 3.84 -17.50
CA ASP A 37 35.89 3.74 -18.10
C ASP A 37 36.87 2.91 -17.25
N ALA A 38 36.80 3.03 -15.92
CA ALA A 38 37.67 2.27 -15.01
C ALA A 38 37.21 0.82 -14.77
N THR A 39 35.95 0.52 -15.09
CA THR A 39 35.31 -0.78 -14.81
C THR A 39 35.26 -1.70 -16.03
N LEU A 40 35.00 -1.14 -17.21
CA LEU A 40 34.68 -1.90 -18.42
C LEU A 40 35.74 -1.75 -19.51
N GLU A 41 36.00 -2.84 -20.20
CA GLU A 41 36.73 -2.84 -21.46
C GLU A 41 35.76 -2.58 -22.61
N LYS A 42 36.09 -1.59 -23.43
CA LYS A 42 35.23 -1.19 -24.54
C LYS A 42 35.37 -2.16 -25.70
N SER A 43 34.28 -2.83 -26.08
CA SER A 43 34.26 -3.69 -27.27
C SER A 43 34.27 -2.89 -28.58
N THR A 44 33.95 -1.59 -28.52
CA THR A 44 33.94 -0.64 -29.64
C THR A 44 34.54 0.69 -29.21
N PRO A 45 35.16 1.49 -30.11
CA PRO A 45 35.68 2.81 -29.75
C PRO A 45 34.51 3.73 -29.34
N CYS A 46 34.30 3.88 -28.04
CA CYS A 46 33.27 4.75 -27.47
C CYS A 46 33.93 5.65 -26.42
N ASP A 47 33.51 6.91 -26.34
CA ASP A 47 33.94 7.83 -25.31
C ASP A 47 32.69 8.21 -24.50
N TRP A 48 32.53 7.61 -23.32
CA TRP A 48 31.34 7.79 -22.48
C TRP A 48 31.07 9.27 -22.20
N SER A 49 32.13 10.05 -22.03
CA SER A 49 32.07 11.49 -21.74
C SER A 49 31.57 12.33 -22.92
N LYS A 50 31.70 11.81 -24.15
CA LYS A 50 31.25 12.49 -25.38
C LYS A 50 29.86 12.04 -25.83
N THR A 51 29.32 10.96 -25.26
CA THR A 51 27.96 10.54 -25.56
C THR A 51 26.97 11.62 -25.09
N ARG A 52 25.98 11.94 -25.94
CA ARG A 52 24.97 12.99 -25.67
C ARG A 52 23.53 12.47 -25.74
N ARG A 53 23.34 11.24 -26.21
CA ARG A 53 22.03 10.60 -26.38
C ARG A 53 22.01 9.27 -25.65
N PRO A 54 20.84 8.82 -25.18
CA PRO A 54 20.72 7.48 -24.63
C PRO A 54 21.09 6.41 -25.67
N GLU A 55 21.93 5.47 -25.29
CA GLU A 55 22.44 4.44 -26.21
C GLU A 55 22.74 3.12 -25.49
N ARG A 56 22.66 2.00 -26.22
CA ARG A 56 23.12 0.70 -25.77
C ARG A 56 24.51 0.41 -26.33
N ILE A 57 25.50 0.26 -25.46
CA ILE A 57 26.91 0.09 -25.83
C ILE A 57 27.39 -1.31 -25.37
N PRO A 58 27.75 -2.21 -26.31
CA PRO A 58 28.37 -3.49 -25.98
C PRO A 58 29.74 -3.29 -25.33
N SER A 59 29.94 -3.92 -24.19
CA SER A 59 31.16 -3.82 -23.38
C SER A 59 31.54 -5.18 -22.82
N VAL A 60 32.76 -5.27 -22.27
CA VAL A 60 33.26 -6.46 -21.60
C VAL A 60 33.68 -6.10 -20.18
N PHE A 61 33.36 -6.97 -19.23
CA PHE A 61 33.89 -6.91 -17.88
C PHE A 61 34.83 -8.10 -17.66
N SER A 62 36.08 -7.80 -17.31
CA SER A 62 37.08 -8.83 -16.98
C SER A 62 36.99 -9.17 -15.50
N LEU A 63 36.76 -10.45 -15.19
CA LEU A 63 36.72 -10.92 -13.80
C LEU A 63 38.10 -10.77 -13.12
N PRO A 64 38.13 -10.65 -11.78
CA PRO A 64 39.38 -10.67 -11.02
C PRO A 64 40.25 -11.87 -11.41
N GLY A 65 41.52 -11.62 -11.76
CA GLY A 65 42.44 -12.64 -12.28
C GLY A 65 42.49 -12.76 -13.81
N GLY A 66 41.67 -12.01 -14.54
CA GLY A 66 41.80 -11.75 -15.99
C GLY A 66 41.53 -12.94 -16.92
N SER A 67 41.17 -14.11 -16.38
CA SER A 67 41.01 -15.35 -17.16
C SER A 67 39.66 -15.47 -17.86
N VAL A 68 38.65 -14.70 -17.44
CA VAL A 68 37.28 -14.79 -17.94
C VAL A 68 36.73 -13.40 -18.22
N GLN A 69 36.22 -13.23 -19.43
CA GLN A 69 35.56 -12.02 -19.90
C GLN A 69 34.05 -12.22 -19.94
N LEU A 70 33.32 -11.29 -19.34
CA LEU A 70 31.87 -11.29 -19.29
C LEU A 70 31.31 -10.24 -20.25
N PRO A 71 30.41 -10.60 -21.17
CA PRO A 71 29.71 -9.61 -21.98
C PRO A 71 28.77 -8.79 -21.09
N VAL A 72 28.81 -7.47 -21.28
CA VAL A 72 27.96 -6.50 -20.59
C VAL A 72 27.30 -5.59 -21.63
N ALA A 73 25.98 -5.51 -21.62
CA ALA A 73 25.27 -4.49 -22.38
C ALA A 73 25.05 -3.27 -21.47
N VAL A 74 25.70 -2.15 -21.79
CA VAL A 74 25.57 -0.90 -21.04
C VAL A 74 24.45 -0.07 -21.67
N TYR A 75 23.41 0.23 -20.90
CA TYR A 75 22.40 1.22 -21.27
C TYR A 75 22.77 2.53 -20.59
N LEU A 76 23.21 3.52 -21.37
CA LEU A 76 23.70 4.80 -20.84
C LEU A 76 22.66 5.89 -21.06
N TRP A 77 22.36 6.64 -20.01
CA TRP A 77 21.67 7.93 -20.03
C TRP A 77 22.68 9.02 -19.65
N PRO A 78 23.32 9.70 -20.62
CA PRO A 78 24.51 10.53 -20.36
C PRO A 78 24.19 11.94 -19.82
N THR A 79 22.92 12.26 -19.59
CA THR A 79 22.46 13.60 -19.19
C THR A 79 21.44 13.48 -18.05
N SER A 80 20.91 14.62 -17.60
CA SER A 80 19.83 14.64 -16.61
C SER A 80 18.54 13.97 -17.06
N ARG A 81 18.39 13.61 -18.36
CA ARG A 81 17.24 12.84 -18.90
C ARG A 81 17.30 11.36 -18.51
N SER A 82 17.37 11.09 -17.22
CA SER A 82 17.35 9.77 -16.60
C SER A 82 16.30 9.73 -15.49
N TYR A 83 16.15 8.57 -14.84
CA TYR A 83 15.28 8.41 -13.68
C TYR A 83 15.67 9.35 -12.52
N THR A 84 16.95 9.39 -12.16
CA THR A 84 17.47 10.16 -11.01
C THR A 84 17.68 11.64 -11.29
N GLY A 85 17.52 12.10 -12.54
CA GLY A 85 17.88 13.46 -12.93
C GLY A 85 19.38 13.68 -13.13
N GLN A 86 20.20 12.64 -13.03
CA GLN A 86 21.67 12.67 -13.18
C GLN A 86 22.14 11.71 -14.28
N PRO A 87 23.38 11.79 -14.78
CA PRO A 87 23.90 10.73 -15.64
C PRO A 87 23.74 9.37 -14.95
N MET A 88 23.30 8.36 -15.72
CA MET A 88 22.95 7.05 -15.20
C MET A 88 23.34 5.97 -16.21
N ALA A 89 23.74 4.81 -15.73
CA ALA A 89 23.98 3.63 -16.55
C ALA A 89 23.38 2.38 -15.92
N GLU A 90 22.91 1.46 -16.75
CA GLU A 90 22.57 0.09 -16.36
C GLU A 90 23.46 -0.91 -17.08
N LEU A 91 24.09 -1.78 -16.31
CA LEU A 91 24.98 -2.84 -16.79
C LEU A 91 24.21 -4.15 -16.75
N HIS A 92 23.81 -4.62 -17.94
CA HIS A 92 23.06 -5.87 -18.10
C HIS A 92 24.02 -7.01 -18.44
N THR A 93 24.09 -8.02 -17.57
CA THR A 93 24.94 -9.22 -17.77
C THR A 93 24.25 -10.47 -17.21
N ILE A 94 24.95 -11.59 -17.06
CA ILE A 94 24.42 -12.84 -16.49
C ILE A 94 24.09 -12.62 -15.01
N GLY A 95 22.90 -13.04 -14.59
CA GLY A 95 22.40 -12.87 -13.23
C GLY A 95 22.93 -13.90 -12.24
N ALA A 96 24.23 -14.16 -12.23
CA ALA A 96 24.85 -15.05 -11.24
C ALA A 96 25.39 -14.20 -10.07
N PRO A 97 24.96 -14.44 -8.81
CA PRO A 97 25.33 -13.57 -7.68
C PRO A 97 26.83 -13.29 -7.54
N PRO A 98 27.75 -14.28 -7.64
CA PRO A 98 29.19 -14.01 -7.53
C PRO A 98 29.74 -13.10 -8.65
N LEU A 99 29.14 -13.13 -9.85
CA LEU A 99 29.55 -12.27 -10.97
C LEU A 99 29.08 -10.83 -10.76
N LEU A 100 27.87 -10.67 -10.24
CA LEU A 100 27.27 -9.37 -9.94
C LEU A 100 27.99 -8.69 -8.77
N GLU A 101 28.36 -9.47 -7.73
CA GLU A 101 29.20 -9.01 -6.61
C GLU A 101 30.57 -8.52 -7.11
N ALA A 102 31.26 -9.30 -7.95
CA ALA A 102 32.54 -8.89 -8.52
C ALA A 102 32.44 -7.59 -9.36
N LEU A 103 31.34 -7.42 -10.09
CA LEU A 103 31.08 -6.20 -10.85
C LEU A 103 30.82 -5.00 -9.93
N LEU A 104 30.01 -5.18 -8.88
CA LEU A 104 29.76 -4.13 -7.88
C LEU A 104 31.04 -3.72 -7.15
N ASP A 105 31.84 -4.69 -6.70
CA ASP A 105 33.12 -4.42 -6.05
C ASP A 105 34.05 -3.62 -6.95
N ARG A 106 34.06 -3.91 -8.25
CA ARG A 106 34.86 -3.14 -9.22
C ARG A 106 34.34 -1.72 -9.36
N LEU A 107 33.02 -1.52 -9.45
CA LEU A 107 32.42 -0.20 -9.49
C LEU A 107 32.76 0.60 -8.23
N PHE A 108 32.78 -0.04 -7.06
CA PHE A 108 33.15 0.61 -5.80
C PHE A 108 34.61 1.04 -5.77
N GLN A 109 35.52 0.18 -6.24
CA GLN A 109 36.94 0.54 -6.41
C GLN A 109 37.15 1.66 -7.43
N ALA A 110 36.26 1.79 -8.42
CA ALA A 110 36.29 2.82 -9.44
C ALA A 110 35.72 4.17 -8.97
N GLY A 111 35.26 4.27 -7.71
CA GLY A 111 34.80 5.52 -7.11
C GLY A 111 33.29 5.61 -6.89
N ALA A 112 32.51 4.58 -7.26
CA ALA A 112 31.11 4.54 -6.87
C ALA A 112 30.96 4.16 -5.38
N ARG A 113 29.95 4.65 -4.70
CA ARG A 113 29.54 4.21 -3.36
C ARG A 113 28.36 3.23 -3.46
N PRO A 114 28.20 2.25 -2.56
CA PRO A 114 26.95 1.51 -2.44
C PRO A 114 25.78 2.46 -2.18
N ALA A 115 24.72 2.31 -2.98
CA ALA A 115 23.48 3.07 -2.78
C ALA A 115 22.79 2.66 -1.47
N ARG A 116 22.16 3.62 -0.79
CA ARG A 116 21.25 3.39 0.33
C ARG A 116 19.89 2.87 -0.17
N PRO A 117 19.10 2.23 0.72
CA PRO A 117 17.69 1.92 0.43
C PRO A 117 16.95 3.13 -0.14
N GLY A 118 16.28 2.96 -1.28
CA GLY A 118 15.50 4.01 -1.92
C GLY A 118 16.28 5.19 -2.52
N GLU A 119 17.62 5.21 -2.47
CA GLU A 119 18.42 6.39 -2.83
C GLU A 119 18.22 6.83 -4.29
N PHE A 120 18.00 5.91 -5.24
CA PHE A 120 17.69 6.24 -6.63
C PHE A 120 16.36 7.01 -6.76
N THR A 121 15.31 6.54 -6.08
CA THR A 121 14.00 7.21 -6.08
C THR A 121 14.05 8.53 -5.30
N LEU A 122 14.82 8.59 -4.21
CA LEU A 122 15.07 9.84 -3.47
C LEU A 122 15.72 10.89 -4.38
N ARG A 123 16.75 10.52 -5.15
CA ARG A 123 17.39 11.44 -6.11
C ARG A 123 16.41 11.89 -7.20
N ALA A 124 15.55 11.01 -7.69
CA ALA A 124 14.50 11.37 -8.63
C ALA A 124 13.54 12.42 -8.04
N PHE A 125 13.13 12.24 -6.78
CA PHE A 125 12.31 13.21 -6.04
C PHE A 125 13.02 14.56 -5.87
N LEU A 126 14.26 14.56 -5.38
CA LEU A 126 15.06 15.79 -5.18
C LEU A 126 15.37 16.52 -6.49
N ALA A 127 15.47 15.80 -7.61
CA ALA A 127 15.60 16.37 -8.95
C ALA A 127 14.27 16.91 -9.54
N GLY A 128 13.16 16.80 -8.80
CA GLY A 128 11.83 17.21 -9.25
C GLY A 128 11.26 16.36 -10.38
N ARG A 129 11.76 15.12 -10.57
CA ARG A 129 11.23 14.19 -11.59
C ARG A 129 9.91 13.58 -11.18
N ILE A 130 9.73 13.39 -9.88
CA ILE A 130 8.55 12.82 -9.24
C ILE A 130 8.29 13.59 -7.94
N ASP A 131 7.04 13.70 -7.54
CA ASP A 131 6.69 14.19 -6.20
C ASP A 131 6.70 13.05 -5.16
N LEU A 132 6.48 13.38 -3.89
CA LEU A 132 6.54 12.40 -2.80
C LEU A 132 5.43 11.34 -2.88
N VAL A 133 4.25 11.70 -3.39
CA VAL A 133 3.12 10.78 -3.59
C VAL A 133 3.44 9.79 -4.71
N GLN A 134 4.07 10.25 -5.79
CA GLN A 134 4.56 9.40 -6.87
C GLN A 134 5.71 8.50 -6.42
N ALA A 135 6.64 9.01 -5.59
CA ALA A 135 7.72 8.21 -5.02
C ALA A 135 7.15 7.04 -4.21
N GLU A 136 6.19 7.28 -3.33
CA GLU A 136 5.51 6.21 -2.57
C GLU A 136 4.76 5.23 -3.50
N ALA A 137 4.18 5.73 -4.61
CA ALA A 137 3.53 4.88 -5.60
C ALA A 137 4.51 3.93 -6.31
N VAL A 138 5.76 4.35 -6.51
CA VAL A 138 6.81 3.45 -7.03
C VAL A 138 6.95 2.22 -6.13
N LEU A 139 6.94 2.38 -4.80
CA LEU A 139 6.96 1.24 -3.87
C LEU A 139 5.69 0.39 -4.02
N GLY A 140 4.52 1.04 -4.04
CA GLY A 140 3.23 0.41 -4.26
C GLY A 140 3.17 -0.50 -5.50
N VAL A 141 3.78 -0.11 -6.61
CA VAL A 141 3.83 -0.93 -7.85
C VAL A 141 4.65 -2.21 -7.66
N VAL A 142 5.75 -2.15 -6.91
CA VAL A 142 6.65 -3.31 -6.74
C VAL A 142 6.15 -4.30 -5.70
N GLU A 143 5.43 -3.81 -4.70
CA GLU A 143 4.86 -4.62 -3.62
C GLU A 143 3.38 -4.96 -3.87
N ALA A 144 2.84 -4.66 -5.06
CA ALA A 144 1.45 -5.01 -5.40
C ALA A 144 1.29 -6.55 -5.49
N HIS A 145 0.26 -7.07 -4.81
CA HIS A 145 -0.07 -8.50 -4.81
C HIS A 145 -1.20 -8.86 -5.77
N ASP A 146 -2.00 -7.88 -6.18
CA ASP A 146 -3.12 -8.05 -7.11
C ASP A 146 -3.22 -6.92 -8.17
N ASP A 147 -4.05 -7.15 -9.20
CA ASP A 147 -4.24 -6.22 -10.31
C ASP A 147 -4.83 -4.87 -9.89
N ARG A 148 -5.58 -4.80 -8.79
CA ARG A 148 -6.24 -3.56 -8.32
C ARG A 148 -5.26 -2.71 -7.53
N GLU A 149 -4.45 -3.32 -6.67
CA GLU A 149 -3.30 -2.68 -6.02
C GLU A 149 -2.35 -2.11 -7.06
N LEU A 150 -1.99 -2.93 -8.06
CA LEU A 150 -1.15 -2.51 -9.16
C LEU A 150 -1.77 -1.35 -9.94
N LYS A 151 -3.05 -1.45 -10.32
CA LYS A 151 -3.75 -0.37 -11.02
C LYS A 151 -3.76 0.93 -10.21
N THR A 152 -4.04 0.85 -8.91
CA THR A 152 -4.09 2.04 -8.06
C THR A 152 -2.71 2.67 -7.89
N ALA A 153 -1.68 1.85 -7.67
CA ALA A 153 -0.31 2.33 -7.61
C ALA A 153 0.13 2.96 -8.95
N LEU A 154 -0.28 2.40 -10.09
CA LEU A 154 -0.02 2.98 -11.41
C LEU A 154 -0.78 4.30 -11.64
N GLU A 155 -2.03 4.43 -11.22
CA GLU A 155 -2.81 5.68 -11.29
C GLU A 155 -2.18 6.78 -10.42
N GLN A 156 -1.68 6.42 -9.23
CA GLN A 156 -0.96 7.34 -8.36
C GLN A 156 0.40 7.72 -8.94
N LEU A 157 1.14 6.76 -9.49
CA LEU A 157 2.42 6.99 -10.16
C LEU A 157 2.28 7.89 -11.39
N ALA A 158 1.17 7.76 -12.13
CA ALA A 158 0.81 8.65 -13.23
C ALA A 158 0.49 10.10 -12.79
N GLY A 159 0.44 10.38 -11.48
CA GLY A 159 0.23 11.71 -10.93
C GLY A 159 -1.25 12.11 -10.79
N GLY A 160 -2.18 11.14 -10.79
CA GLY A 160 -3.61 11.44 -10.72
C GLY A 160 -4.04 12.18 -9.45
N VAL A 161 -3.43 11.87 -8.31
CA VAL A 161 -3.67 12.57 -7.02
C VAL A 161 -2.92 13.90 -6.98
N SER A 162 -1.64 13.88 -7.35
CA SER A 162 -0.77 15.06 -7.31
C SER A 162 -1.27 16.18 -8.20
N SER A 163 -1.70 15.88 -9.43
CA SER A 163 -2.25 16.88 -10.35
C SER A 163 -3.49 17.59 -9.80
N ARG A 164 -4.35 16.88 -9.07
CA ARG A 164 -5.53 17.47 -8.41
C ARG A 164 -5.12 18.39 -7.26
N ILE A 165 -4.13 17.99 -6.45
CA ILE A 165 -3.60 18.82 -5.37
C ILE A 165 -2.93 20.08 -5.94
N VAL A 166 -2.15 19.95 -7.01
CA VAL A 166 -1.50 21.09 -7.68
C VAL A 166 -2.54 22.06 -8.26
N ALA A 167 -3.64 21.56 -8.84
CA ALA A 167 -4.73 22.43 -9.31
C ALA A 167 -5.40 23.22 -8.16
N ILE A 168 -5.58 22.58 -7.00
CA ILE A 168 -6.06 23.25 -5.80
C ILE A 168 -5.06 24.32 -5.35
N GLN A 169 -3.76 24.00 -5.26
CA GLN A 169 -2.71 24.97 -4.91
C GLN A 169 -2.70 26.17 -5.84
N GLN A 170 -2.80 25.97 -7.16
CA GLN A 170 -2.86 27.05 -8.14
C GLN A 170 -4.06 27.97 -7.87
N THR A 171 -5.23 27.41 -7.59
CA THR A 171 -6.42 28.21 -7.27
C THR A 171 -6.24 29.00 -5.97
N LEU A 172 -5.64 28.41 -4.93
CA LEU A 172 -5.36 29.12 -3.69
C LEU A 172 -4.31 30.23 -3.86
N LEU A 173 -3.30 30.02 -4.70
CA LEU A 173 -2.29 31.03 -5.02
C LEU A 173 -2.88 32.20 -5.78
N GLU A 174 -3.79 31.96 -6.73
CA GLU A 174 -4.55 33.01 -7.41
C GLU A 174 -5.36 33.84 -6.40
N LEU A 175 -6.12 33.18 -5.52
CA LEU A 175 -6.90 33.85 -4.47
C LEU A 175 -6.02 34.66 -3.53
N LEU A 176 -4.86 34.13 -3.15
CA LEU A 176 -3.91 34.84 -2.31
C LEU A 176 -3.36 36.07 -3.04
N ALA A 177 -3.02 35.95 -4.33
CA ALA A 177 -2.54 37.09 -5.12
C ALA A 177 -3.60 38.20 -5.22
N ASP A 178 -4.88 37.85 -5.42
CA ASP A 178 -5.99 38.81 -5.43
C ASP A 178 -6.14 39.53 -4.07
N LEU A 179 -6.01 38.81 -2.96
CA LEU A 179 -6.05 39.38 -1.61
C LEU A 179 -4.86 40.30 -1.31
N GLU A 180 -3.63 39.87 -1.64
CA GLU A 180 -2.44 40.70 -1.41
C GLU A 180 -2.49 41.99 -2.23
N ALA A 181 -3.01 41.92 -3.46
CA ALA A 181 -3.27 43.12 -4.25
C ALA A 181 -4.29 44.05 -3.58
N GLY A 182 -5.38 43.51 -3.03
CA GLY A 182 -6.34 44.31 -2.24
C GLY A 182 -5.71 45.00 -1.03
N LEU A 183 -4.83 44.30 -0.32
CA LEU A 183 -4.12 44.82 0.86
C LEU A 183 -3.07 45.90 0.50
N ASP A 184 -2.41 45.78 -0.65
CA ASP A 184 -1.43 46.77 -1.11
C ASP A 184 -2.09 48.07 -1.62
N PHE A 185 -3.36 48.02 -2.06
CA PHE A 185 -4.10 49.15 -2.67
C PHE A 185 -5.31 49.63 -1.84
N VAL A 186 -5.28 49.50 -0.51
CA VAL A 186 -6.38 49.89 0.39
C VAL A 186 -6.80 51.37 0.26
N GLU A 187 -5.88 52.25 -0.14
CA GLU A 187 -6.19 53.69 -0.35
C GLU A 187 -6.97 53.97 -1.63
N GLU A 188 -6.97 53.04 -2.60
CA GLU A 188 -7.58 53.23 -3.93
C GLU A 188 -9.01 52.67 -4.02
N ASP A 189 -9.54 52.05 -2.95
CA ASP A 189 -10.89 51.43 -2.88
C ASP A 189 -11.11 50.39 -4.01
N ILE A 190 -10.04 49.70 -4.42
CA ILE A 190 -10.04 48.69 -5.49
C ILE A 190 -10.23 47.30 -4.86
N GLU A 191 -11.43 46.73 -5.01
CA GLU A 191 -11.72 45.35 -4.59
C GLU A 191 -11.40 44.39 -5.75
N PHE A 192 -10.29 43.64 -5.63
CA PHE A 192 -9.85 42.68 -6.66
C PHE A 192 -10.68 41.39 -6.67
N ILE A 193 -11.26 41.02 -5.52
CA ILE A 193 -12.16 39.88 -5.37
C ILE A 193 -13.21 40.17 -4.31
N ASP A 194 -14.49 39.95 -4.65
CA ASP A 194 -15.57 40.09 -3.68
C ASP A 194 -15.60 38.91 -2.69
N ARG A 195 -16.03 39.19 -1.45
CA ARG A 195 -16.08 38.18 -0.37
C ARG A 195 -16.93 36.94 -0.72
N PRO A 196 -18.14 37.06 -1.31
CA PRO A 196 -18.92 35.90 -1.74
C PRO A 196 -18.18 34.99 -2.72
N THR A 197 -17.49 35.57 -3.70
CA THR A 197 -16.71 34.85 -4.71
C THR A 197 -15.52 34.15 -4.09
N LEU A 198 -14.80 34.83 -3.20
CA LEU A 198 -13.71 34.23 -2.44
C LEU A 198 -14.18 33.03 -1.63
N ALA A 199 -15.24 33.19 -0.83
CA ALA A 199 -15.78 32.12 -0.01
C ALA A 199 -16.27 30.92 -0.85
N ALA A 200 -16.86 31.18 -2.01
CA ALA A 200 -17.29 30.15 -2.96
C ALA A 200 -16.10 29.37 -3.55
N ARG A 201 -15.03 30.06 -3.99
CA ARG A 201 -13.84 29.42 -4.56
C ARG A 201 -13.10 28.60 -3.50
N VAL A 202 -12.93 29.11 -2.27
CA VAL A 202 -12.37 28.35 -1.14
C VAL A 202 -13.22 27.11 -0.84
N SER A 203 -14.55 27.24 -0.81
CA SER A 203 -15.45 26.12 -0.57
C SER A 203 -15.36 25.04 -1.65
N ALA A 204 -15.16 25.42 -2.92
CA ALA A 204 -14.96 24.48 -4.02
C ALA A 204 -13.65 23.70 -3.88
N CYS A 205 -12.53 24.38 -3.57
CA CYS A 205 -11.25 23.75 -3.28
C CYS A 205 -11.35 22.77 -2.11
N ARG A 206 -11.98 23.21 -1.00
CA ARG A 206 -12.23 22.38 0.18
C ARG A 206 -13.03 21.12 -0.16
N GLN A 207 -14.09 21.23 -0.97
CA GLN A 207 -14.89 20.07 -1.36
C GLN A 207 -14.09 19.07 -2.20
N GLN A 208 -13.27 19.55 -3.15
CA GLN A 208 -12.38 18.68 -3.93
C GLN A 208 -11.37 17.98 -3.02
N LEU A 209 -10.82 18.69 -2.04
CA LEU A 209 -9.86 18.14 -1.09
C LEU A 209 -10.50 17.11 -0.15
N GLN A 210 -11.72 17.37 0.31
CA GLN A 210 -12.51 16.42 1.10
C GLN A 210 -12.76 15.12 0.33
N GLN A 211 -13.10 15.21 -0.96
CA GLN A 211 -13.26 14.00 -1.79
C GLN A 211 -11.98 13.18 -1.88
N LEU A 212 -10.81 13.83 -1.98
CA LEU A 212 -9.52 13.14 -1.96
C LEU A 212 -9.25 12.48 -0.60
N LEU A 213 -9.57 13.18 0.50
CA LEU A 213 -9.42 12.65 1.86
C LEU A 213 -10.34 11.46 2.12
N ASP A 214 -11.60 11.53 1.69
CA ASP A 214 -12.58 10.45 1.84
C ASP A 214 -12.13 9.21 1.06
N GLN A 215 -11.65 9.40 -0.17
CA GLN A 215 -11.08 8.33 -0.99
C GLN A 215 -9.85 7.72 -0.32
N ALA A 216 -8.95 8.53 0.24
CA ALA A 216 -7.77 8.04 0.96
C ALA A 216 -8.14 7.30 2.25
N THR A 217 -9.11 7.80 3.01
CA THR A 217 -9.53 7.23 4.31
C THR A 217 -10.26 5.91 4.12
N ALA A 218 -11.14 5.81 3.12
CA ALA A 218 -11.78 4.56 2.74
C ALA A 218 -10.74 3.47 2.37
N ARG A 219 -9.61 3.87 1.76
CA ARG A 219 -8.49 2.98 1.45
C ARG A 219 -7.64 2.60 2.68
N MET A 220 -7.55 3.43 3.71
CA MET A 220 -6.76 3.15 4.93
C MET A 220 -7.40 2.13 5.86
N GLN A 221 -8.73 2.10 5.92
CA GLN A 221 -9.47 1.16 6.80
C GLN A 221 -9.43 -0.28 6.28
N SER A 222 -8.83 -0.50 5.10
CA SER A 222 -8.43 -1.78 4.55
C SER A 222 -7.08 -2.22 5.10
N THR A 223 -7.04 -3.02 6.18
CA THR A 223 -5.80 -3.47 6.83
C THR A 223 -4.96 -4.48 6.04
N GLY A 224 -5.36 -4.79 4.82
CA GLY A 224 -4.73 -5.81 4.02
C GLY A 224 -4.89 -7.24 4.48
N ARG A 225 -5.79 -7.44 5.44
CA ARG A 225 -6.15 -8.75 5.98
C ARG A 225 -7.64 -8.93 5.83
N TRP A 226 -8.03 -10.07 5.30
CA TRP A 226 -9.41 -10.49 5.25
C TRP A 226 -9.85 -10.95 6.63
N ARG A 227 -10.95 -10.42 7.14
CA ARG A 227 -11.48 -10.88 8.41
C ARG A 227 -12.55 -11.94 8.19
N VAL A 228 -12.23 -13.18 8.56
CA VAL A 228 -13.13 -14.32 8.46
C VAL A 228 -13.63 -14.70 9.85
N VAL A 229 -14.95 -14.63 10.07
CA VAL A 229 -15.55 -14.89 11.38
C VAL A 229 -16.25 -16.25 11.40
N LEU A 230 -15.88 -17.11 12.34
CA LEU A 230 -16.60 -18.35 12.63
C LEU A 230 -17.83 -18.05 13.49
N ALA A 231 -19.02 -18.36 12.97
CA ALA A 231 -20.31 -18.15 13.61
C ALA A 231 -21.13 -19.46 13.65
N GLY A 232 -22.17 -19.51 14.49
CA GLY A 232 -23.03 -20.69 14.66
C GLY A 232 -23.43 -20.93 16.11
N LEU A 233 -24.38 -21.84 16.32
CA LEU A 233 -24.90 -22.20 17.65
C LEU A 233 -23.82 -22.69 18.62
N PRO A 234 -24.07 -22.69 19.95
CA PRO A 234 -23.25 -23.40 20.90
C PRO A 234 -23.00 -24.85 20.47
N ASN A 235 -21.79 -25.38 20.75
CA ASN A 235 -21.39 -26.75 20.38
C ASN A 235 -21.37 -27.07 18.87
N ALA A 236 -21.51 -26.08 17.98
CA ALA A 236 -21.38 -26.24 16.53
C ALA A 236 -19.96 -26.62 16.05
N GLY A 237 -18.99 -26.79 16.94
CA GLY A 237 -17.60 -27.13 16.58
C GLY A 237 -16.73 -25.97 16.08
N LYS A 238 -17.13 -24.71 16.30
CA LYS A 238 -16.39 -23.50 15.88
C LYS A 238 -14.94 -23.48 16.35
N SER A 239 -14.69 -23.57 17.66
CA SER A 239 -13.33 -23.57 18.22
C SER A 239 -12.49 -24.77 17.78
N THR A 240 -13.12 -25.92 17.56
CA THR A 240 -12.43 -27.10 17.01
C THR A 240 -12.03 -26.86 15.56
N LEU A 241 -12.92 -26.28 14.75
CA LEU A 241 -12.64 -25.90 13.37
C LEU A 241 -11.58 -24.80 13.28
N PHE A 242 -11.64 -23.79 14.16
CA PHE A 242 -10.62 -22.75 14.29
C PHE A 242 -9.22 -23.34 14.45
N ASN A 243 -9.05 -24.17 15.48
CA ASN A 243 -7.76 -24.80 15.78
C ASN A 243 -7.26 -25.69 14.63
N ALA A 244 -8.18 -26.40 13.98
CA ALA A 244 -7.85 -27.26 12.84
C ALA A 244 -7.43 -26.46 11.59
N LEU A 245 -8.08 -25.31 11.35
CA LEU A 245 -7.77 -24.42 10.24
C LEU A 245 -6.43 -23.71 10.42
N VAL A 246 -6.09 -23.30 11.64
CA VAL A 246 -4.82 -22.63 11.99
C VAL A 246 -3.61 -23.58 11.85
N GLY A 247 -3.71 -24.84 12.27
CA GLY A 247 -2.71 -25.89 11.99
C GLY A 247 -1.35 -25.79 12.73
N ARG A 248 -0.71 -26.95 12.96
CA ARG A 248 0.51 -27.20 13.77
C ARG A 248 1.85 -26.68 13.18
N ALA A 249 1.87 -25.55 12.45
CA ALA A 249 3.10 -24.99 11.86
C ALA A 249 3.22 -23.46 11.99
N ALA A 250 2.59 -22.83 12.98
CA ALA A 250 2.90 -21.45 13.35
C ALA A 250 3.96 -21.44 14.46
N ALA A 251 5.23 -21.31 14.05
CA ALA A 251 6.29 -20.83 14.93
C ALA A 251 6.13 -19.31 15.10
N LEU A 252 6.27 -18.85 16.35
CA LEU A 252 6.41 -17.47 16.83
C LEU A 252 5.12 -16.72 17.27
N VAL A 253 4.89 -16.90 18.58
CA VAL A 253 4.31 -16.00 19.60
C VAL A 253 4.01 -14.55 19.16
N SER A 254 2.77 -14.14 19.45
CA SER A 254 2.50 -12.84 20.08
C SER A 254 1.36 -13.01 21.09
N GLN A 255 1.69 -13.34 22.34
CA GLN A 255 0.75 -13.12 23.45
C GLN A 255 0.72 -11.62 23.74
N VAL A 256 -0.28 -10.92 23.22
CA VAL A 256 -0.67 -9.64 23.80
C VAL A 256 -1.43 -9.94 25.08
N GLN A 257 -0.68 -9.98 26.18
CA GLN A 257 -1.22 -10.19 27.51
C GLN A 257 -1.96 -8.92 27.94
N GLY A 258 -3.30 -8.98 27.96
CA GLY A 258 -4.12 -7.97 28.64
C GLY A 258 -5.24 -7.36 27.82
N THR A 259 -6.22 -8.14 27.36
CA THR A 259 -7.60 -7.65 27.17
C THR A 259 -8.60 -8.80 27.35
N THR A 260 -9.74 -8.48 27.95
CA THR A 260 -10.78 -9.37 28.48
C THR A 260 -11.37 -10.40 27.49
N ARG A 261 -10.85 -11.63 27.56
CA ARG A 261 -11.54 -12.94 27.69
C ARG A 261 -12.74 -13.36 26.81
N ASP A 262 -12.88 -12.93 25.55
CA ASP A 262 -14.12 -13.27 24.80
C ASP A 262 -14.07 -13.50 23.27
N TYR A 263 -12.89 -13.57 22.62
CA TYR A 263 -12.74 -14.07 21.24
C TYR A 263 -11.27 -14.44 20.97
N LEU A 264 -11.02 -15.38 20.05
CA LEU A 264 -9.68 -15.75 19.59
C LEU A 264 -9.47 -15.21 18.18
N VAL A 265 -8.30 -14.61 17.91
CA VAL A 265 -7.90 -14.16 16.57
C VAL A 265 -6.55 -14.75 16.24
N GLU A 266 -6.44 -15.37 15.08
CA GLU A 266 -5.17 -15.88 14.54
C GLU A 266 -5.05 -15.46 13.07
N THR A 267 -3.85 -15.04 12.66
CA THR A 267 -3.58 -14.65 11.27
C THR A 267 -3.02 -15.86 10.51
N VAL A 268 -3.61 -16.16 9.35
CA VAL A 268 -3.26 -17.31 8.50
C VAL A 268 -3.09 -16.88 7.05
N GLU A 269 -2.27 -17.60 6.30
CA GLU A 269 -2.09 -17.37 4.85
C GLU A 269 -2.69 -18.53 4.07
N TRP A 270 -3.77 -18.29 3.32
CA TRP A 270 -4.44 -19.30 2.48
C TRP A 270 -4.64 -18.75 1.07
N GLU A 271 -4.32 -19.54 0.04
CA GLU A 271 -4.52 -19.17 -1.38
C GLU A 271 -3.89 -17.80 -1.76
N GLY A 272 -2.79 -17.42 -1.10
CA GLY A 272 -2.13 -16.12 -1.32
C GLY A 272 -2.78 -14.94 -0.59
N LEU A 273 -3.82 -15.17 0.22
CA LEU A 273 -4.53 -14.16 1.01
C LEU A 273 -4.10 -14.22 2.47
N THR A 274 -3.81 -13.07 3.08
CA THR A 274 -3.65 -12.95 4.53
C THR A 274 -5.02 -12.78 5.19
N ILE A 275 -5.36 -13.69 6.11
CA ILE A 275 -6.68 -13.79 6.73
C ILE A 275 -6.54 -13.69 8.26
N ASP A 276 -7.25 -12.76 8.90
CA ASP A 276 -7.50 -12.80 10.33
C ASP A 276 -8.73 -13.69 10.59
N LEU A 277 -8.48 -14.92 11.05
CA LEU A 277 -9.53 -15.85 11.45
C LEU A 277 -9.97 -15.52 12.87
N VAL A 278 -11.28 -15.41 13.10
CA VAL A 278 -11.85 -15.04 14.40
C VAL A 278 -12.82 -16.12 14.89
N ASP A 279 -12.58 -16.68 16.08
CA ASP A 279 -13.54 -17.54 16.77
C ASP A 279 -14.40 -16.74 17.73
N THR A 280 -15.72 -16.77 17.51
CA THR A 280 -16.69 -16.07 18.36
C THR A 280 -17.40 -17.04 19.31
N ALA A 281 -17.46 -16.70 20.59
CA ALA A 281 -18.25 -17.44 21.57
C ALA A 281 -19.75 -17.18 21.36
N GLY A 282 -20.40 -18.03 20.54
CA GLY A 282 -21.85 -18.22 20.47
C GLY A 282 -22.66 -17.10 19.80
N TRP A 283 -23.24 -17.39 18.64
CA TRP A 283 -24.07 -16.44 17.88
C TRP A 283 -25.37 -16.00 18.59
N GLU A 284 -25.87 -16.75 19.58
CA GLU A 284 -27.14 -16.45 20.27
C GLU A 284 -27.17 -15.07 20.94
N ARG A 285 -26.02 -14.50 21.35
CA ARG A 285 -25.96 -13.17 21.97
C ARG A 285 -25.95 -12.00 20.99
N ILE A 286 -25.68 -12.25 19.71
CA ILE A 286 -25.73 -11.24 18.62
C ILE A 286 -27.19 -10.92 18.25
N ALA A 287 -28.09 -11.89 18.40
CA ALA A 287 -29.50 -11.72 18.05
C ALA A 287 -30.40 -11.24 19.22
N ALA A 288 -29.92 -11.28 20.47
CA ALA A 288 -30.77 -11.15 21.66
C ALA A 288 -30.64 -9.84 22.47
N GLY A 289 -29.90 -8.84 21.99
CA GLY A 289 -30.00 -7.45 22.48
C GLY A 289 -29.90 -7.25 24.00
N LEU A 290 -28.97 -7.91 24.70
CA LEU A 290 -28.81 -7.77 26.16
C LEU A 290 -27.34 -7.56 26.61
N MET A 291 -27.15 -6.45 27.34
CA MET A 291 -25.99 -5.90 28.09
C MET A 291 -24.98 -4.98 27.36
N GLN A 292 -25.06 -3.68 27.67
CA GLN A 292 -24.48 -2.51 26.98
C GLN A 292 -22.94 -2.35 27.01
N ALA A 293 -22.21 -2.79 28.03
CA ALA A 293 -20.78 -2.45 28.14
C ALA A 293 -19.82 -3.43 27.41
N ALA A 294 -20.28 -4.66 27.11
CA ALA A 294 -19.51 -5.66 26.37
C ALA A 294 -19.86 -5.73 24.87
N GLN A 295 -20.87 -4.94 24.45
CA GLN A 295 -21.43 -4.87 23.10
C GLN A 295 -20.55 -4.06 22.15
N ASP A 296 -20.06 -2.90 22.56
CA ASP A 296 -19.41 -1.95 21.65
C ASP A 296 -18.14 -2.52 20.99
N LEU A 297 -17.32 -3.28 21.71
CA LEU A 297 -16.12 -3.91 21.15
C LEU A 297 -16.42 -5.12 20.26
N ARG A 298 -17.50 -5.89 20.53
CA ARG A 298 -17.83 -7.15 19.83
C ARG A 298 -18.67 -6.92 18.58
N ASP A 299 -19.64 -6.02 18.65
CA ASP A 299 -20.40 -5.58 17.48
C ASP A 299 -19.48 -4.89 16.46
N GLN A 300 -18.43 -4.19 16.91
CA GLN A 300 -17.37 -3.70 16.02
C GLN A 300 -16.65 -4.83 15.27
N GLN A 301 -16.37 -5.99 15.89
CA GLN A 301 -15.61 -7.04 15.20
C GLN A 301 -16.41 -7.77 14.11
N VAL A 302 -17.70 -8.04 14.33
CA VAL A 302 -18.57 -8.73 13.36
C VAL A 302 -19.01 -7.79 12.23
N ARG A 303 -19.23 -6.50 12.52
CA ARG A 303 -19.56 -5.48 11.49
C ARG A 303 -18.44 -5.28 10.46
N HIS A 304 -17.21 -5.65 10.80
CA HIS A 304 -16.05 -5.57 9.93
C HIS A 304 -15.60 -6.95 9.40
N ALA A 305 -16.45 -7.98 9.46
CA ALA A 305 -16.16 -9.25 8.82
C ALA A 305 -16.31 -9.14 7.30
N ASP A 306 -15.35 -9.70 6.56
CA ASP A 306 -15.42 -9.81 5.11
C ASP A 306 -16.15 -11.08 4.66
N LEU A 307 -16.13 -12.12 5.51
CA LEU A 307 -16.85 -13.38 5.32
C LEU A 307 -17.25 -13.98 6.66
N ILE A 308 -18.47 -14.50 6.74
CA ILE A 308 -18.93 -15.30 7.88
C ILE A 308 -18.94 -16.78 7.49
N ILE A 309 -18.26 -17.62 8.25
CA ILE A 309 -18.39 -19.08 8.15
C ILE A 309 -19.43 -19.54 9.17
N TRP A 310 -20.59 -19.93 8.67
CA TRP A 310 -21.66 -20.47 9.49
C TRP A 310 -21.45 -21.97 9.74
N CYS A 311 -21.08 -22.32 10.97
CA CYS A 311 -20.88 -23.70 11.41
C CYS A 311 -22.21 -24.32 11.85
N SER A 312 -22.66 -25.34 11.12
CA SER A 312 -23.83 -26.17 11.45
C SER A 312 -23.34 -27.59 11.79
N ALA A 313 -23.54 -28.07 13.02
CA ALA A 313 -23.08 -29.42 13.36
C ALA A 313 -24.07 -30.49 12.90
N LEU A 314 -23.55 -31.59 12.36
CA LEU A 314 -24.36 -32.72 11.88
C LEU A 314 -24.96 -33.58 13.01
N ASP A 315 -24.49 -33.41 14.25
CA ASP A 315 -24.96 -34.12 15.45
C ASP A 315 -26.01 -33.34 16.26
N PHE A 316 -26.53 -32.24 15.72
CA PHE A 316 -27.59 -31.47 16.36
C PHE A 316 -28.89 -32.28 16.47
N ASP A 317 -29.58 -32.13 17.61
CA ASP A 317 -30.93 -32.64 17.77
C ASP A 317 -31.93 -31.85 16.90
N VAL A 318 -33.17 -32.33 16.87
CA VAL A 318 -34.22 -31.75 16.03
C VAL A 318 -34.53 -30.29 16.39
N ASP A 319 -34.41 -29.91 17.67
CA ASP A 319 -34.66 -28.54 18.12
C ASP A 319 -33.50 -27.61 17.74
N ALA A 320 -32.26 -28.06 17.96
CA ALA A 320 -31.05 -27.35 17.58
C ALA A 320 -30.94 -27.18 16.05
N CYS A 321 -31.34 -28.18 15.26
CA CYS A 321 -31.41 -28.05 13.80
C CYS A 321 -32.38 -26.95 13.36
N ARG A 322 -33.57 -26.87 13.97
CA ARG A 322 -34.54 -25.81 13.68
C ARG A 322 -34.02 -24.42 14.06
N GLN A 323 -33.35 -24.31 15.21
CA GLN A 323 -32.75 -23.06 15.65
C GLN A 323 -31.60 -22.64 14.73
N ASP A 324 -30.72 -23.57 14.34
CA ASP A 324 -29.59 -23.31 13.45
C ASP A 324 -30.06 -22.76 12.10
N GLU A 325 -31.08 -23.38 11.51
CA GLU A 325 -31.66 -22.93 10.24
C GLU A 325 -32.22 -21.51 10.33
N ALA A 326 -32.97 -21.20 11.39
CA ALA A 326 -33.54 -19.87 11.62
C ALA A 326 -32.45 -18.80 11.79
N HIS A 327 -31.37 -19.12 12.51
CA HIS A 327 -30.26 -18.21 12.72
C HIS A 327 -29.38 -18.04 11.47
N PHE A 328 -29.15 -19.11 10.70
CA PHE A 328 -28.45 -19.06 9.41
C PHE A 328 -29.18 -18.16 8.42
N HIS A 329 -30.50 -18.33 8.25
CA HIS A 329 -31.29 -17.48 7.36
C HIS A 329 -31.23 -16.01 7.76
N ARG A 330 -31.22 -15.71 9.06
CA ARG A 330 -31.07 -14.32 9.54
C ARG A 330 -29.69 -13.75 9.22
N ALA A 331 -28.62 -14.54 9.37
CA ALA A 331 -27.27 -14.11 9.01
C ALA A 331 -27.14 -13.89 7.50
N ALA A 332 -27.71 -14.78 6.68
CA ALA A 332 -27.67 -14.72 5.22
C ALA A 332 -28.47 -13.56 4.61
N GLN A 333 -29.39 -12.93 5.37
CA GLN A 333 -30.09 -11.71 4.98
C GLN A 333 -29.27 -10.42 5.21
N GLY A 334 -28.11 -10.53 5.86
CA GLY A 334 -27.20 -9.41 6.09
C GLY A 334 -26.43 -8.97 4.83
N THR A 335 -25.63 -7.92 4.97
CA THR A 335 -24.78 -7.39 3.89
C THR A 335 -23.46 -8.15 3.72
N ILE A 336 -23.06 -8.94 4.71
CA ILE A 336 -21.79 -9.69 4.71
C ILE A 336 -22.04 -11.08 4.10
N PRO A 337 -21.20 -11.56 3.17
CA PRO A 337 -21.31 -12.92 2.63
C PRO A 337 -21.26 -13.99 3.74
N VAL A 338 -22.11 -15.01 3.63
CA VAL A 338 -22.18 -16.12 4.59
C VAL A 338 -21.97 -17.45 3.88
N LEU A 339 -20.94 -18.19 4.28
CA LEU A 339 -20.63 -19.53 3.80
C LEU A 339 -21.04 -20.57 4.85
N ARG A 340 -22.02 -21.43 4.53
CA ARG A 340 -22.45 -22.50 5.43
C ARG A 340 -21.50 -23.70 5.36
N VAL A 341 -21.08 -24.20 6.51
CA VAL A 341 -20.19 -25.35 6.67
C VAL A 341 -20.79 -26.33 7.67
N TRP A 342 -20.94 -27.58 7.23
CA TRP A 342 -21.41 -28.68 8.07
C TRP A 342 -20.25 -29.32 8.83
N THR A 343 -20.19 -29.11 10.14
CA THR A 343 -19.11 -29.59 11.01
C THR A 343 -19.45 -30.97 11.60
N LYS A 344 -18.43 -31.62 12.18
CA LYS A 344 -18.52 -32.96 12.78
C LYS A 344 -19.00 -34.04 11.81
N ALA A 345 -18.54 -33.98 10.57
CA ALA A 345 -18.90 -34.95 9.53
C ALA A 345 -18.50 -36.41 9.88
N ASP A 346 -17.59 -36.60 10.83
CA ASP A 346 -17.21 -37.89 11.39
C ASP A 346 -18.31 -38.59 12.19
N LEU A 347 -19.32 -37.83 12.65
CA LEU A 347 -20.45 -38.37 13.42
C LEU A 347 -21.67 -38.69 12.56
N ALA A 348 -21.64 -38.34 11.27
CA ALA A 348 -22.72 -38.68 10.34
C ALA A 348 -22.52 -40.10 9.80
N GLU A 349 -23.55 -40.93 9.84
CA GLU A 349 -23.56 -42.22 9.14
C GLU A 349 -23.36 -42.00 7.62
N GLU A 350 -22.62 -42.89 6.97
CA GLU A 350 -22.41 -42.81 5.52
C GLU A 350 -23.76 -42.70 4.78
N PRO A 351 -23.89 -41.80 3.79
CA PRO A 351 -25.14 -41.64 3.08
C PRO A 351 -25.44 -42.92 2.30
N THR A 352 -26.46 -43.65 2.72
CA THR A 352 -27.11 -44.65 1.87
C THR A 352 -27.57 -43.95 0.60
N THR A 353 -26.98 -44.35 -0.52
CA THR A 353 -27.19 -43.79 -1.85
C THR A 353 -28.68 -43.73 -2.20
N THR A 354 -29.24 -42.52 -2.28
CA THR A 354 -30.38 -42.23 -3.14
C THR A 354 -30.09 -40.95 -3.92
N PRO A 355 -30.08 -41.00 -5.26
CA PRO A 355 -29.78 -39.84 -6.09
C PRO A 355 -31.06 -39.04 -6.33
N GLN A 356 -31.32 -38.00 -5.52
CA GLN A 356 -32.22 -36.95 -5.96
C GLN A 356 -31.92 -35.60 -5.30
N GLU A 357 -31.83 -34.62 -6.20
CA GLU A 357 -31.66 -33.17 -6.07
C GLU A 357 -30.25 -32.61 -6.30
N PRO A 358 -30.12 -31.55 -7.13
CA PRO A 358 -28.87 -30.86 -7.39
C PRO A 358 -28.50 -30.08 -6.13
N ARG A 359 -27.86 -30.78 -5.18
CA ARG A 359 -27.34 -30.16 -3.97
C ARG A 359 -26.24 -29.19 -4.39
N THR A 360 -26.50 -27.90 -4.20
CA THR A 360 -25.46 -26.90 -3.96
C THR A 360 -24.35 -27.55 -3.15
N GLU A 361 -23.12 -27.52 -3.66
CA GLU A 361 -21.98 -28.24 -3.10
C GLU A 361 -21.87 -27.99 -1.59
N THR A 362 -22.32 -28.96 -0.79
CA THR A 362 -22.47 -28.75 0.65
C THR A 362 -21.12 -29.01 1.29
N LEU A 363 -20.46 -27.97 1.80
CA LEU A 363 -19.16 -28.07 2.45
C LEU A 363 -19.33 -28.82 3.78
N ARG A 364 -18.80 -30.04 3.86
CA ARG A 364 -18.76 -30.87 5.08
C ARG A 364 -17.32 -31.00 5.56
N VAL A 365 -17.09 -30.85 6.86
CA VAL A 365 -15.77 -30.93 7.48
C VAL A 365 -15.78 -31.77 8.75
N SER A 366 -14.71 -32.54 8.95
CA SER A 366 -14.36 -33.11 10.24
C SER A 366 -13.07 -32.46 10.74
N ALA A 367 -13.20 -31.52 11.67
CA ALA A 367 -12.05 -30.80 12.23
C ALA A 367 -11.11 -31.73 13.03
N THR A 368 -11.62 -32.86 13.53
CA THR A 368 -10.86 -33.86 14.29
C THR A 368 -10.05 -34.79 13.40
N ARG A 369 -10.60 -35.19 12.24
CA ARG A 369 -9.93 -36.06 11.25
C ARG A 369 -9.13 -35.28 10.21
N GLY A 370 -9.43 -33.99 10.02
CA GLY A 370 -8.86 -33.16 8.96
C GLY A 370 -9.64 -33.21 7.63
N ASP A 371 -10.69 -34.04 7.55
CA ASP A 371 -11.46 -34.25 6.33
C ASP A 371 -12.16 -32.96 5.89
N GLY A 372 -12.00 -32.58 4.62
CA GLY A 372 -12.67 -31.42 4.01
C GLY A 372 -12.07 -30.05 4.30
N LEU A 373 -11.04 -29.94 5.15
CA LEU A 373 -10.43 -28.65 5.52
C LEU A 373 -9.77 -27.93 4.33
N ASP A 374 -9.10 -28.65 3.44
CA ASP A 374 -8.47 -28.03 2.25
C ASP A 374 -9.51 -27.57 1.22
N ARG A 375 -10.66 -28.24 1.14
CA ARG A 375 -11.79 -27.78 0.32
C ARG A 375 -12.40 -26.51 0.91
N LEU A 376 -12.50 -26.46 2.25
CA LEU A 376 -12.97 -25.26 2.95
C LEU A 376 -12.03 -24.07 2.74
N ARG A 377 -10.70 -24.25 2.85
CA ARG A 377 -9.71 -23.19 2.57
C ARG A 377 -9.85 -22.63 1.15
N ARG A 378 -9.98 -23.50 0.15
CA ARG A 378 -10.22 -23.08 -1.24
C ARG A 378 -11.54 -22.33 -1.41
N ALA A 379 -12.63 -22.83 -0.84
CA ALA A 379 -13.93 -22.16 -0.91
C ALA A 379 -13.92 -20.77 -0.24
N ILE A 380 -13.18 -20.61 0.87
CA ILE A 380 -12.97 -19.31 1.51
C ILE A 380 -12.20 -18.38 0.56
N GLY A 381 -11.10 -18.85 -0.04
CA GLY A 381 -10.32 -18.09 -1.00
C GLY A 381 -11.15 -17.61 -2.20
N GLU A 382 -11.95 -18.49 -2.79
CA GLU A 382 -12.85 -18.17 -3.92
C GLU A 382 -13.92 -17.13 -3.54
N GLN A 383 -14.52 -17.25 -2.35
CA GLN A 383 -15.53 -16.29 -1.86
C GLN A 383 -14.93 -14.91 -1.59
N LEU A 384 -13.73 -14.86 -1.01
CA LEU A 384 -13.04 -13.60 -0.75
C LEU A 384 -12.56 -12.96 -2.06
N ALA A 385 -11.98 -13.73 -2.98
CA ALA A 385 -11.53 -13.25 -4.28
C ALA A 385 -12.68 -12.73 -5.18
N GLY A 386 -13.89 -13.30 -5.03
CA GLY A 386 -15.09 -12.84 -5.72
C GLY A 386 -15.75 -11.58 -5.13
N SER A 387 -15.31 -11.12 -3.95
CA SER A 387 -15.89 -9.95 -3.28
C SER A 387 -15.26 -8.63 -3.77
N PRO A 388 -16.06 -7.56 -3.99
CA PRO A 388 -15.53 -6.24 -4.35
C PRO A 388 -14.59 -5.63 -3.28
N THR A 389 -14.56 -6.17 -2.06
CA THR A 389 -13.76 -5.69 -0.91
C THR A 389 -12.29 -6.15 -0.88
N GLY A 390 -11.82 -6.93 -1.84
CA GLY A 390 -10.46 -7.47 -1.87
C GLY A 390 -9.31 -6.53 -2.19
N GLU A 391 -9.45 -5.23 -1.94
CA GLU A 391 -8.49 -4.20 -2.29
C GLU A 391 -7.63 -3.78 -1.11
N ARG A 392 -6.72 -4.64 -0.66
CA ARG A 392 -6.12 -4.37 0.65
C ARG A 392 -4.66 -4.85 0.70
N HIS A 393 -3.75 -3.95 0.34
CA HIS A 393 -2.42 -3.83 0.93
C HIS A 393 -1.84 -2.49 0.49
N MET A 394 -0.94 -1.95 1.32
CA MET A 394 0.06 -0.95 0.97
C MET A 394 -0.30 0.54 0.88
N LEU A 395 -1.47 0.93 0.38
CA LEU A 395 -1.83 2.38 0.26
C LEU A 395 -2.01 3.08 1.62
N GLY A 396 -2.07 2.32 2.72
CA GLY A 396 -2.26 2.85 4.07
C GLY A 396 -1.14 3.76 4.57
N THR A 397 0.09 3.66 4.03
CA THR A 397 1.21 4.51 4.51
C THR A 397 1.21 5.91 3.89
N THR A 398 1.07 6.03 2.56
CA THR A 398 0.78 7.30 1.88
C THR A 398 -0.47 7.93 2.44
N ALA A 399 -1.55 7.15 2.53
CA ALA A 399 -2.82 7.68 3.00
C ALA A 399 -2.75 8.13 4.46
N ALA A 400 -2.02 7.42 5.35
CA ALA A 400 -1.81 7.88 6.73
C ALA A 400 -1.02 9.19 6.82
N ARG A 401 0.06 9.31 6.04
CA ARG A 401 0.86 10.56 5.99
C ARG A 401 0.02 11.71 5.46
N CYS A 402 -0.65 11.50 4.32
CA CYS A 402 -1.45 12.53 3.68
C CYS A 402 -2.67 12.90 4.51
N ARG A 403 -3.28 11.97 5.27
CA ARG A 403 -4.54 12.23 5.98
C ARG A 403 -4.43 13.41 6.94
N ASP A 404 -3.41 13.44 7.79
CA ASP A 404 -3.29 14.47 8.82
C ASP A 404 -3.02 15.84 8.17
N THR A 405 -2.15 15.88 7.16
CA THR A 405 -1.85 17.09 6.38
C THR A 405 -3.04 17.58 5.55
N LEU A 406 -3.75 16.68 4.87
CA LEU A 406 -4.97 17.01 4.12
C LEU A 406 -6.08 17.52 5.05
N SER A 407 -6.22 16.92 6.24
CA SER A 407 -7.17 17.37 7.27
C SER A 407 -6.79 18.76 7.78
N GLY A 408 -5.49 19.04 7.97
CA GLY A 408 -4.97 20.36 8.31
C GLY A 408 -5.31 21.40 7.25
N ALA A 409 -5.08 21.09 5.98
CA ALA A 409 -5.43 21.97 4.85
C ALA A 409 -6.94 22.25 4.78
N ILE A 410 -7.80 21.23 4.99
CA ILE A 410 -9.26 21.40 5.03
C ILE A 410 -9.65 22.31 6.19
N ALA A 411 -9.07 22.13 7.37
CA ALA A 411 -9.36 22.96 8.54
C ALA A 411 -8.93 24.42 8.31
N ALA A 412 -7.79 24.66 7.66
CA ALA A 412 -7.33 25.99 7.28
C ALA A 412 -8.28 26.65 6.26
N MET A 413 -8.73 25.91 5.24
CA MET A 413 -9.75 26.40 4.30
C MET A 413 -11.10 26.72 4.98
N ASP A 414 -11.52 25.93 5.96
CA ASP A 414 -12.73 26.18 6.74
C ASP A 414 -12.60 27.49 7.56
N ARG A 415 -11.44 27.74 8.17
CA ARG A 415 -11.15 29.00 8.88
C ARG A 415 -11.08 30.20 7.92
N ALA A 416 -10.43 30.06 6.77
CA ALA A 416 -10.39 31.10 5.73
C ALA A 416 -11.79 31.49 5.26
N LYS A 417 -12.65 30.49 5.00
CA LYS A 417 -14.05 30.71 4.63
C LYS A 417 -14.82 31.43 5.73
N GLN A 418 -14.67 31.00 6.99
CA GLN A 418 -15.35 31.62 8.12
C GLN A 418 -14.92 33.10 8.29
N ALA A 419 -13.62 33.39 8.17
CA ALA A 419 -13.10 34.76 8.26
C ALA A 419 -13.67 35.66 7.16
N ALA A 420 -13.81 35.13 5.93
CA ALA A 420 -14.39 35.85 4.80
C ALA A 420 -15.89 36.14 5.02
N GLU A 421 -16.67 35.14 5.45
CA GLU A 421 -18.12 35.27 5.68
C GLU A 421 -18.44 36.19 6.87
N ALA A 422 -17.65 36.12 7.94
CA ALA A 422 -17.83 36.96 9.13
C ALA A 422 -17.22 38.36 8.98
N GLY A 423 -16.48 38.61 7.90
CA GLY A 423 -15.88 39.91 7.60
C GLY A 423 -14.76 40.30 8.57
N TRP A 424 -13.96 39.34 9.04
CA TRP A 424 -12.90 39.56 10.03
C TRP A 424 -11.64 40.26 9.47
N GLY A 425 -11.58 40.50 8.16
CA GLY A 425 -10.48 41.17 7.48
C GLY A 425 -9.73 40.25 6.52
N GLU A 426 -9.25 40.81 5.42
CA GLU A 426 -8.56 40.09 4.33
C GLU A 426 -7.21 39.50 4.76
N GLU A 427 -6.53 40.14 5.70
CA GLU A 427 -5.27 39.66 6.30
C GLU A 427 -5.43 38.28 6.96
N LEU A 428 -6.53 38.08 7.71
CA LEU A 428 -6.80 36.80 8.37
C LEU A 428 -7.12 35.71 7.34
N VAL A 429 -7.87 36.05 6.29
CA VAL A 429 -8.13 35.12 5.19
C VAL A 429 -6.81 34.71 4.53
N ALA A 430 -5.93 35.68 4.22
CA ALA A 430 -4.64 35.42 3.58
C ALA A 430 -3.74 34.50 4.44
N ILE A 431 -3.69 34.70 5.76
CA ILE A 431 -2.94 33.84 6.69
C ILE A 431 -3.45 32.38 6.62
N GLU A 432 -4.77 32.19 6.64
CA GLU A 432 -5.35 30.84 6.59
C GLU A 432 -5.16 30.16 5.22
N LEU A 433 -5.17 30.93 4.12
CA LEU A 433 -4.83 30.40 2.79
C LEU A 433 -3.36 29.99 2.69
N ARG A 434 -2.44 30.75 3.32
CA ARG A 434 -1.01 30.39 3.41
C ARG A 434 -0.82 29.10 4.21
N ASP A 435 -1.49 28.93 5.36
CA ASP A 435 -1.46 27.66 6.11
C ASP A 435 -1.96 26.50 5.25
N ALA A 436 -3.09 26.67 4.54
CA ALA A 436 -3.58 25.63 3.63
C ALA A 436 -2.55 25.25 2.55
N LEU A 437 -1.88 26.24 1.94
CA LEU A 437 -0.83 26.02 0.94
C LEU A 437 0.38 25.26 1.51
N ASP A 438 0.83 25.62 2.72
CA ASP A 438 1.94 24.96 3.41
C ASP A 438 1.63 23.50 3.71
N GLN A 439 0.41 23.20 4.17
CA GLN A 439 -0.06 21.83 4.35
C GLN A 439 -0.04 21.07 3.02
N LEU A 440 -0.62 21.62 1.95
CA LEU A 440 -0.60 20.96 0.64
C LEU A 440 0.84 20.74 0.12
N GLY A 441 1.75 21.67 0.42
CA GLY A 441 3.17 21.55 0.10
C GLY A 441 3.86 20.38 0.79
N GLN A 442 3.51 20.10 2.04
CA GLN A 442 4.01 18.92 2.77
C GLN A 442 3.51 17.60 2.15
N VAL A 443 2.30 17.58 1.57
CA VAL A 443 1.79 16.37 0.88
C VAL A 443 2.64 16.02 -0.32
N LEU A 444 2.93 17.02 -1.17
CA LEU A 444 3.74 16.87 -2.39
C LEU A 444 5.23 16.73 -2.10
N GLY A 445 5.68 17.12 -0.91
CA GLY A 445 7.09 17.19 -0.55
C GLY A 445 7.79 18.42 -1.12
N THR A 446 7.08 19.52 -1.38
CA THR A 446 7.75 20.82 -1.63
C THR A 446 8.29 21.42 -0.34
N VAL A 447 7.69 21.06 0.80
CA VAL A 447 8.20 21.30 2.16
C VAL A 447 8.40 19.94 2.81
N TYR A 448 9.64 19.59 3.15
CA TYR A 448 9.98 18.30 3.75
C TYR A 448 11.00 18.45 4.88
N THR A 449 11.02 17.45 5.76
CA THR A 449 12.07 17.28 6.77
C THR A 449 12.91 16.05 6.43
N ASP A 450 14.18 16.06 6.81
CA ASP A 450 15.09 14.93 6.57
C ASP A 450 14.54 13.62 7.17
N ASP A 451 13.93 13.68 8.36
CA ASP A 451 13.35 12.52 9.04
C ASP A 451 12.20 11.86 8.25
N ILE A 452 11.38 12.66 7.55
CA ILE A 452 10.29 12.13 6.72
C ILE A 452 10.86 11.42 5.49
N LEU A 453 11.88 12.01 4.85
CA LEU A 453 12.54 11.37 3.72
C LEU A 453 13.17 10.05 4.13
N ASP A 454 13.94 10.04 5.22
CA ASP A 454 14.56 8.83 5.76
C ASP A 454 13.52 7.74 6.02
N ARG A 455 12.41 8.07 6.69
CA ARG A 455 11.34 7.11 7.02
C ARG A 455 10.65 6.51 5.78
N ILE A 456 10.51 7.28 4.71
CA ILE A 456 9.86 6.83 3.46
C ILE A 456 10.83 5.96 2.68
N PHE A 457 12.02 6.48 2.38
CA PHE A 457 12.98 5.82 1.49
C PHE A 457 13.70 4.64 2.14
N SER A 458 13.76 4.57 3.48
CA SER A 458 14.31 3.39 4.17
C SER A 458 13.52 2.11 3.92
N LYS A 459 12.25 2.21 3.50
CA LYS A 459 11.40 1.05 3.19
C LYS A 459 11.63 0.49 1.79
N PHE A 460 12.28 1.24 0.91
CA PHE A 460 12.50 0.81 -0.46
C PHE A 460 13.64 -0.20 -0.54
N CYS A 461 13.56 -1.10 -1.52
CA CYS A 461 14.70 -1.94 -1.86
C CYS A 461 15.91 -1.08 -2.31
N ILE A 462 17.10 -1.64 -2.13
CA ILE A 462 18.34 -1.07 -2.69
C ILE A 462 18.34 -1.31 -4.21
N GLY A 463 18.69 -0.28 -5.00
CA GLY A 463 18.84 -0.37 -6.46
C GLY A 463 17.58 -0.30 -7.32
N LYS A 464 16.43 -0.06 -6.68
CA LYS A 464 15.11 0.25 -7.26
C LYS A 464 15.17 1.02 -8.57
#